data_AF-A0A951PL34-F1
#
_entry.id   AF-A0A951PL34-F1
#
_cell.length_a   1.000
_cell.length_b   1.000
_cell.length_c   1.000
_cell.angle_alpha   90.00
_cell.angle_beta   90.00
_cell.angle_gamma   90.00
#
_symmetry.space_group_name_H-M   'P 1'
#
loop_
_entity.id
_entity.type
_entity.pdbx_description
1 polymer ?
#
loop_
_entity_poly.entity_id
_entity_poly.type
_entity_poly.pdbx_seq_one_letter_code
_entity_poly.pdbx_strand_id
1 'polypeptide(L)' 'MAEDSIRVYLSKEKKVRFKAACVLQDRDMSDVVNELIDQWLEQNETPPQQQKNR' A
#
# COMPACT_ATOMS: atom_id res chain seq x y z
N MET A 1 -12.63 -13.13 -3.07
CA MET A 1 -11.79 -12.18 -3.83
C MET A 1 -10.37 -12.69 -3.72
N ALA A 2 -9.61 -12.75 -4.81
CA ALA A 2 -8.25 -13.30 -4.76
C ALA A 2 -7.31 -12.19 -4.26
N GLU A 3 -6.94 -12.26 -2.98
CA GLU A 3 -5.94 -11.35 -2.39
C GLU A 3 -4.55 -11.96 -2.61
N ASP A 4 -3.65 -11.20 -3.24
CA ASP A 4 -2.25 -11.59 -3.44
C ASP A 4 -1.36 -10.88 -2.41
N SER A 5 -0.36 -11.59 -1.89
CA SER A 5 0.51 -11.08 -0.82
C SER A 5 1.84 -10.59 -1.36
N ILE A 6 2.16 -9.31 -1.16
CA ILE A 6 3.48 -8.75 -1.48
C ILE A 6 4.45 -8.88 -0.30
N ARG A 7 5.71 -9.25 -0.58
CA ARG A 7 6.75 -9.32 0.46
C ARG A 7 7.62 -8.06 0.42
N VAL A 8 7.51 -7.23 1.45
CA VAL A 8 8.23 -5.95 1.54
C VAL A 8 9.28 -5.98 2.65
N TYR A 9 10.47 -5.44 2.36
CA TYR A 9 11.52 -5.28 3.35
C TYR A 9 11.45 -3.89 3.98
N LEU A 10 11.25 -3.86 5.30
CA LEU A 10 11.16 -2.64 6.10
C LEU A 10 12.20 -2.70 7.22
N SER A 11 12.82 -1.57 7.55
CA SER A 11 13.66 -1.45 8.74
C SER A 11 12.85 -1.76 9.99
N LYS A 12 13.47 -2.38 11.02
CA LYS A 12 12.79 -2.76 12.27
C LYS A 12 12.03 -1.59 12.90
N GLU A 13 12.64 -0.40 12.94
CA GLU A 13 12.02 0.81 13.49
C GLU A 13 10.74 1.19 12.75
N LYS A 14 10.76 1.18 11.41
CA LYS A 14 9.57 1.48 10.58
C LYS A 14 8.45 0.48 10.84
N LYS A 15 8.76 -0.82 10.91
CA LYS A 15 7.76 -1.87 11.21
C LYS A 15 7.11 -1.66 12.57
N VAL A 16 7.88 -1.31 13.60
CA VAL A 16 7.36 -1.06 14.95
C VAL A 16 6.44 0.17 14.97
N ARG A 17 6.88 1.28 14.37
CA ARG A 17 6.07 2.50 14.30
C ARG A 17 4.78 2.27 13.51
N PHE A 18 4.87 1.58 12.38
CA PHE A 18 3.71 1.25 11.55
C PHE A 18 2.69 0.42 12.32
N LYS A 19 3.15 -0.66 12.98
CA LYS A 19 2.29 -1.51 13.81
C LYS A 19 1.65 -0.73 14.96
N ALA A 20 2.41 0.12 15.65
CA ALA A 20 1.89 0.94 16.74
C ALA A 20 0.82 1.92 16.24
N ALA A 21 1.04 2.58 15.10
CA ALA A 21 0.07 3.48 14.49
C ALA A 21 -1.23 2.76 14.11
N CYS A 22 -1.16 1.59 13.47
CA CYS A 22 -2.34 0.81 13.11
C CYS A 22 -3.17 0.42 14.36
N VAL A 23 -2.50 -0.02 15.43
CA VAL A 23 -3.17 -0.35 16.71
C VAL A 23 -3.82 0.87 17.35
N LEU A 24 -3.14 2.02 17.35
CA LEU A 24 -3.69 3.27 17.91
C LEU A 24 -4.88 3.81 17.13
N GLN A 25 -4.99 3.47 15.85
CA GLN A 25 -6.08 3.89 14.96
C GLN A 25 -7.19 2.84 14.84
N ASP A 26 -7.07 1.70 15.52
CA ASP A 26 -7.97 0.54 15.39
C ASP A 26 -8.17 0.11 13.92
N ARG A 27 -7.05 0.08 13.16
CA ARG A 27 -7.03 -0.27 11.73
C ARG A 27 -6.24 -1.53 11.47
N ASP A 28 -6.68 -2.32 10.50
CA ASP A 28 -5.94 -3.48 10.03
C ASP A 28 -4.68 -3.05 9.25
N MET A 29 -3.58 -3.77 9.43
CA MET A 29 -2.33 -3.45 8.72
C MET A 29 -2.48 -3.57 7.21
N SER A 30 -3.30 -4.51 6.74
CA SER A 30 -3.54 -4.75 5.33
C SER A 30 -4.35 -3.61 4.73
N ASP A 31 -5.36 -3.12 5.44
CA ASP A 31 -6.18 -1.95 5.05
C ASP A 31 -5.28 -0.71 4.86
N VAL A 32 -4.45 -0.40 5.87
CA VAL A 32 -3.54 0.74 5.82
C VAL A 32 -2.49 0.59 4.70
N VAL A 33 -1.96 -0.61 4.48
CA VAL A 33 -0.99 -0.84 3.39
C VAL A 33 -1.65 -0.68 2.02
N ASN A 34 -2.88 -1.19 1.82
CA ASN A 34 -3.61 -1.02 0.57
C ASN A 34 -3.88 0.47 0.30
N GLU A 35 -4.40 1.22 1.29
CA GLU A 35 -4.64 2.67 1.16
C GLU A 35 -3.36 3.43 0.77
N LEU A 36 -2.22 3.10 1.40
CA LEU A 36 -0.94 3.72 1.05
C LEU A 36 -0.45 3.35 -0.36
N ILE A 37 -0.76 2.13 -0.83
CA ILE A 37 -0.45 1.69 -2.18
C ILE A 37 -1.36 2.42 -3.17
N ASP A 38 -2.67 2.48 -2.93
CA ASP A 38 -3.62 3.24 -3.75
C ASP A 38 -3.20 4.70 -3.87
N GLN A 39 -2.90 5.38 -2.76
CA GLN A 39 -2.40 6.75 -2.79
C GLN A 39 -1.10 6.91 -3.59
N TRP A 40 -0.21 5.92 -3.52
CA TRP A 40 1.01 5.92 -4.31
C TRP A 40 0.70 5.72 -5.80
N LEU A 41 -0.21 4.81 -6.14
CA LEU A 41 -0.68 4.58 -7.51
C LEU A 41 -1.38 5.81 -8.07
N GLU A 42 -2.27 6.47 -7.33
CA GLU A 42 -2.93 7.71 -7.77
C GLU A 42 -1.94 8.82 -8.14
N GLN A 43 -0.78 8.87 -7.47
CA GLN A 43 0.26 9.86 -7.74
C GLN A 43 1.25 9.44 -8.85
N ASN A 44 1.41 8.14 -9.11
CA ASN A 44 2.49 7.60 -9.95
C ASN A 44 2.00 6.81 -11.17
N GLU A 45 0.77 6.28 -11.15
CA GLU A 45 0.06 5.86 -12.35
C GLU A 45 -0.36 7.11 -13.11
N THR A 46 0.47 7.44 -14.09
CA THR A 46 0.17 8.43 -15.11
C THR A 46 -1.23 8.17 -15.69
N PRO A 47 -2.00 9.23 -16.04
CA PRO A 47 -3.34 9.09 -16.58
C PRO A 47 -3.32 8.15 -17.80
N PRO A 48 -4.41 7.39 -18.05
CA PRO A 48 -4.48 6.39 -19.11
C PRO A 48 -4.31 7.04 -20.50
N GLN A 49 -3.08 7.18 -20.97
CA GLN A 49 -2.72 7.52 -22.34
C GLN A 49 -1.52 6.67 -22.76
N GLN A 50 -1.75 5.39 -23.06
CA GLN A 50 -1.09 4.60 -24.14
C GLN A 50 -1.27 3.08 -23.94
N GLN A 51 -2.52 2.63 -23.86
CA GLN A 51 -2.83 1.21 -24.12
C GLN A 51 -3.91 1.07 -25.21
N LYS A 52 -3.85 1.95 -26.23
CA LYS A 52 -4.65 1.85 -27.45
C LYS A 52 -3.75 1.92 -28.68
N ASN A 53 -2.75 1.04 -28.77
CA ASN A 53 -2.08 0.75 -30.04
C ASN A 53 -1.24 -0.56 -29.99
N ARG A 54 -1.90 -1.73 -29.98
CA ARG A 54 -1.34 -2.96 -30.55
C ARG A 54 -2.44 -3.76 -31.22
#